data_AF-A0A8J7DE11-F1
#
_entry.id   AF-A0A8J7DE11-F1
#
_cell.length_a   1.000
_cell.length_b   1.000
_cell.length_c   1.000
_cell.angle_alpha   90.00
_cell.angle_beta   90.00
_cell.angle_gamma   90.00
#
_symmetry.space_group_name_H-M   'P 1'
#
loop_
_entity.id
_entity.type
_entity.pdbx_description
1 polymer ?
#
loop_
_entity_poly.entity_id
_entity_poly.type
_entity_poly.pdbx_seq_one_letter_code
_entity_poly.pdbx_strand_id
1 'polypeptide(L)' 'MTITRQATLRSAETLRGYKIHASDGEIGKVDQFLFDDESWTIRYLVVNTGNWLLERLVVTTQA' A
#
# COMPACT_ATOMS: atom_id res chain seq x y z
N MET A 1 32.42 -10.78 5.43
CA MET A 1 31.73 -9.53 5.05
C MET A 1 30.33 -9.61 5.63
N THR A 2 30.08 -8.97 6.77
CA THR A 2 28.80 -9.06 7.47
C THR A 2 27.96 -7.85 7.08
N ILE A 3 26.84 -8.06 6.39
CA ILE A 3 25.90 -6.98 6.08
C ILE A 3 25.12 -6.71 7.37
N THR A 4 25.47 -5.62 8.07
CA THR A 4 24.69 -5.15 9.21
C THR A 4 23.37 -4.57 8.71
N ARG A 5 22.24 -5.16 9.08
CA ARG A 5 20.92 -4.61 8.76
C ARG A 5 20.68 -3.38 9.62
N GLN A 6 20.74 -2.18 9.04
CA GLN A 6 20.30 -0.98 9.74
C GLN A 6 18.77 -1.00 9.85
N ALA A 7 18.27 -1.06 11.08
CA ALA A 7 16.86 -0.80 11.37
C ALA A 7 16.63 0.71 11.34
N THR A 8 15.84 1.20 10.39
CA THR A 8 15.44 2.61 10.32
C THR A 8 14.02 2.74 10.86
N LEU A 9 13.84 3.50 11.92
CA LEU A 9 12.51 3.88 12.41
C LEU A 9 12.00 5.07 11.61
N ARG A 10 10.76 5.00 11.15
CA ARG A 10 10.03 6.12 10.53
C ARG A 10 8.68 6.26 11.20
N SER A 11 8.20 7.49 11.36
CA SER A 11 6.84 7.70 11.84
C SER A 11 5.82 7.23 10.79
N ALA A 12 4.69 6.69 11.24
CA ALA A 12 3.60 6.30 10.34
C ALA A 12 3.07 7.50 9.55
N GLU A 13 3.08 8.69 10.15
CA GLU A 13 2.71 9.93 9.48
C GLU A 13 3.61 10.24 8.27
N THR A 14 4.94 10.03 8.39
CA THR A 14 5.84 10.20 7.25
C THR A 14 5.54 9.22 6.12
N LEU A 15 5.02 8.03 6.44
CA LEU A 15 4.67 7.01 5.43
C LEU A 15 3.31 7.29 4.77
N ARG A 16 2.47 8.15 5.37
CA ARG A 16 1.21 8.58 4.75
C ARG A 16 1.49 9.32 3.44
N GLY A 17 0.74 9.01 2.40
CA GLY A 17 0.89 9.60 1.07
C GLY A 17 1.98 8.96 0.21
N TYR A 18 2.75 7.99 0.72
CA TYR A 18 3.72 7.25 -0.08
C TYR A 18 3.01 6.50 -1.21
N LYS A 19 3.60 6.54 -2.40
CA LYS A 19 3.10 5.84 -3.58
C LYS A 19 3.28 4.34 -3.43
N ILE A 20 2.25 3.58 -3.78
CA ILE A 20 2.33 2.13 -3.90
C ILE A 20 2.44 1.78 -5.37
N HIS A 21 3.45 0.98 -5.69
CA HIS A 21 3.66 0.43 -7.03
C HIS A 21 3.39 -1.06 -6.99
N ALA A 22 2.52 -1.52 -7.89
CA ALA A 22 2.39 -2.92 -8.27
C ALA A 22 3.34 -3.23 -9.44
N SER A 23 3.38 -4.49 -9.86
CA SER A 23 4.22 -4.94 -10.99
C SER A 23 3.87 -4.27 -12.32
N ASP A 24 2.65 -3.75 -12.46
CA ASP A 24 2.09 -3.14 -13.67
C ASP A 24 1.98 -1.61 -13.61
N GLY A 25 2.28 -0.98 -12.47
CA GLY A 25 2.24 0.48 -12.35
C GLY A 25 2.00 1.00 -10.94
N GLU A 26 1.85 2.32 -10.84
CA GLU A 26 1.43 2.99 -9.60
C GLU A 26 -0.06 2.77 -9.37
N ILE A 27 -0.45 2.23 -8.21
CA ILE A 27 -1.85 1.90 -7.90
C ILE A 27 -2.54 2.94 -7.01
N GLY A 28 -1.77 3.80 -6.35
CA GLY A 28 -2.30 4.76 -5.39
C GLY A 28 -1.30 5.17 -4.31
N LYS A 29 -1.84 5.71 -3.21
CA LYS A 29 -1.05 6.21 -2.07
C LYS A 29 -1.55 5.65 -0.76
N VAL A 30 -0.65 5.45 0.20
CA VAL A 30 -1.00 5.06 1.57
C VAL A 30 -1.86 6.14 2.22
N ASP A 31 -3.03 5.78 2.74
CA ASP A 31 -3.92 6.68 3.46
C ASP A 31 -3.91 6.42 4.97
N GLN A 32 -4.02 5.16 5.38
CA GLN A 32 -4.07 4.75 6.80
C GLN A 32 -3.41 3.39 7.03
N PHE A 33 -3.17 3.08 8.30
CA PHE A 33 -2.58 1.83 8.77
C PHE A 33 -3.54 1.18 9.77
N LEU A 34 -3.82 -0.10 9.58
CA LEU A 34 -4.49 -0.92 10.58
C LEU A 34 -3.44 -1.79 11.26
N PHE A 35 -3.35 -1.64 12.57
CA PHE A 35 -2.42 -2.38 13.40
C PHE A 35 -3.18 -3.27 14.39
N ASP A 36 -2.52 -4.34 14.77
CA ASP A 36 -2.95 -5.21 15.84
C ASP A 36 -2.62 -4.58 17.19
N ASP A 37 -3.59 -4.47 18.09
CA ASP A 37 -3.46 -3.78 19.36
C ASP A 37 -2.67 -4.57 20.41
N GLU A 38 -2.55 -5.89 20.24
CA GLU A 38 -1.72 -6.74 21.10
C GLU A 38 -0.24 -6.71 20.69
N SER A 39 0.06 -6.95 19.41
CA SER A 39 1.44 -7.07 18.91
C SER A 39 2.04 -5.79 18.36
N TRP A 40 1.26 -4.71 18.23
CA TRP A 40 1.67 -3.45 17.59
C TRP A 40 2.19 -3.59 16.15
N THR A 41 1.82 -4.68 15.48
CA THR A 41 2.23 -4.96 14.10
C THR A 41 1.21 -4.38 13.13
N ILE A 42 1.68 -3.66 12.11
CA ILE A 42 0.85 -3.21 10.99
C ILE A 42 0.41 -4.44 10.18
N ARG A 43 -0.90 -4.70 10.11
CA ARG A 43 -1.47 -5.82 9.36
C ARG A 43 -1.96 -5.42 7.97
N TYR A 44 -2.50 -4.21 7.84
CA TYR A 44 -3.07 -3.74 6.59
C TYR A 44 -2.76 -2.28 6.33
N LEU A 45 -2.65 -1.95 5.05
CA LEU A 45 -2.57 -0.58 4.53
C LEU A 45 -3.89 -0.24 3.86
N VAL A 46 -4.49 0.87 4.27
CA VAL A 46 -5.58 1.48 3.52
C VAL A 46 -4.94 2.30 2.40
N VAL A 47 -5.29 2.00 1.16
CA VAL A 47 -4.71 2.63 -0.03
C VAL A 47 -5.78 3.47 -0.71
N ASN A 48 -5.50 4.75 -0.89
CA ASN A 48 -6.30 5.60 -1.78
C ASN A 48 -5.83 5.36 -3.22
N THR A 49 -6.66 4.66 -4.00
CA THR A 49 -6.40 4.30 -5.40
C THR A 49 -6.85 5.38 -6.39
N GLY A 50 -7.49 6.45 -5.93
CA GLY A 50 -8.13 7.44 -6.80
C GLY A 50 -9.05 6.78 -7.84
N ASN A 51 -8.90 7.19 -9.10
CA ASN A 51 -9.73 6.72 -10.23
C ASN A 51 -9.17 5.49 -10.96
N TRP A 52 -8.18 4.78 -10.41
CA TRP A 52 -7.49 3.64 -11.05
C TRP A 52 -8.41 2.61 -11.71
N LEU A 53 -9.58 2.33 -11.10
CA LEU A 53 -10.53 1.31 -11.60
C LEU A 53 -11.47 1.80 -12.71
N LEU A 54 -11.47 3.09 -13.06
CA LEU A 54 -12.37 3.62 -14.09
C LEU A 54 -11.88 3.33 -15.52
N GLU A 55 -10.63 2.91 -15.70
CA GLU A 55 -10.05 2.72 -17.04
C GLU A 55 -10.39 1.38 -17.69
N ARG A 56 -10.97 0.42 -16.95
CA ARG A 56 -11.22 -0.93 -17.48
C ARG A 56 -12.49 -1.60 -16.94
N LEU A 57 -13.64 -1.00 -17.23
CA LEU A 57 -14.92 -1.70 -17.18
C LEU A 57 -15.02 -2.67 -18.37
N VAL A 58 -14.63 -3.93 -18.18
CA VAL A 58 -14.88 -5.00 -19.15
C VAL A 58 -16.16 -5.73 -18.74
N VAL A 59 -17.26 -5.42 -19.42
CA VAL A 59 -18.45 -6.26 -19.41
C VAL A 59 -18.15 -7.45 -20.31
N THR A 60 -18.08 -8.66 -19.75
CA THR A 60 -18.13 -9.86 -20.56
C THR A 60 -19.60 -10.24 -20.73
N THR A 61 -20.04 -10.39 -21.98
CA THR A 61 -21.31 -11.05 -22.31
C THR A 61 -20.96 -12.44 -22.85
N GLN A 62 -21.56 -13.48 -22.28
CA GLN A 62 -21.55 -14.80 -22.89
C GLN A 62 -22.82 -14.96 -23.72
N ALA A 63 -22.65 -15.47 -24.94
CA ALA A 63 -23.66 -16.12 -25.75
C ALA A 63 -23.17 -17.52 -26.09
#